data_AF-A0A950VXV2-F1
#
_entry.id   AF-A0A950VXV2-F1
#
_cell.length_a   1.000
_cell.length_b   1.000
_cell.length_c   1.000
_cell.angle_alpha   90.00
_cell.angle_beta   90.00
_cell.angle_gamma   90.00
#
_symmetry.space_group_name_H-M   'P 1'
#
loop_
_entity.id
_entity.type
_entity.pdbx_description
1 polymer ?
#
loop_
_entity_poly.entity_id
_entity_poly.type
_entity_poly.pdbx_seq_one_letter_code
_entity_poly.pdbx_strand_id
1 'polypeptide(L)'
;MEQNAYNAGCYFAQHQPGGNRVFMLDFGAARADPSGGGAIDFSDVYFSNPTILTALEAASNGVHNCYHAGLTEIAYGTNNSALSGMSDRDAMNAGYWQEQRANDLFNYQRNNGRIAQDAAAGSDVEPSWAGKTISNDLVNGASKAADAVWYDFGSADGCPTSGSGGACNNGWGTFDVAWASFSGTARPLPEIYYAVNAAQWAVIRRNWDAHKSGYYFAGSTGSTGVGLTPQQGWDDLSADNPGLVQRQPGTICFGC
;
A
#
# COMPACT_ATOMS: atom_id res chain seq x y z
N MET A 1 -11.13 5.94 17.13
CA MET A 1 -10.33 5.88 15.89
C MET A 1 -9.68 7.22 15.59
N GLU A 2 -10.44 8.32 15.49
CA GLU A 2 -9.92 9.66 15.15
C GLU A 2 -8.74 10.13 16.01
N GLN A 3 -8.86 10.08 17.35
CA GLN A 3 -7.76 10.50 18.24
C GLN A 3 -6.50 9.65 18.05
N ASN A 4 -6.65 8.35 17.78
CA ASN A 4 -5.51 7.46 17.52
C ASN A 4 -4.86 7.82 16.18
N ALA A 5 -5.65 8.07 15.14
CA ALA A 5 -5.15 8.49 13.84
C ALA A 5 -4.43 9.85 13.91
N TYR A 6 -4.99 10.82 14.65
CA TYR A 6 -4.32 12.09 14.94
C TYR A 6 -2.97 11.88 15.63
N ASN A 7 -2.94 11.08 16.71
CA ASN A 7 -1.71 10.81 17.45
C ASN A 7 -0.66 10.10 16.58
N ALA A 8 -1.09 9.16 15.74
CA ALA A 8 -0.21 8.46 14.80
C ALA A 8 0.37 9.41 13.75
N GLY A 9 -0.46 10.29 13.17
CA GLY A 9 0.01 11.32 12.23
C GLY A 9 0.99 12.29 12.87
N CYS A 10 0.73 12.72 14.10
CA CYS A 10 1.65 13.57 14.86
C CYS A 10 2.99 12.87 15.13
N TYR A 11 2.93 11.61 15.58
CA TYR A 11 4.12 10.81 15.83
C TYR A 11 4.95 10.64 14.54
N PHE A 12 4.31 10.27 13.43
CA PHE A 12 4.96 10.11 12.13
C PHE A 12 5.69 11.40 11.72
N ALA A 13 5.02 12.55 11.82
CA ALA A 13 5.58 13.83 11.42
C ALA A 13 6.79 14.28 12.26
N GLN A 14 6.85 13.89 13.53
CA GLN A 14 7.97 14.20 14.43
C GLN A 14 9.19 13.30 14.20
N HIS A 15 8.97 12.08 13.67
CA HIS A 15 10.02 11.07 13.53
C HIS A 15 10.45 10.85 12.07
N GLN A 16 9.83 11.51 11.09
CA GLN A 16 10.28 11.42 9.71
C GLN A 16 11.65 12.11 9.53
N PRO A 17 12.63 11.45 8.90
CA PRO A 17 13.97 12.03 8.68
C PRO A 17 14.01 13.11 7.58
N GLY A 18 12.86 13.64 7.16
CA GLY A 18 12.70 14.58 6.04
C GLY A 18 12.60 13.93 4.65
N GLY A 19 12.32 14.72 3.61
CA GLY A 19 12.04 14.24 2.24
C GLY A 19 10.59 13.80 2.05
N ASN A 20 10.28 13.10 0.95
CA ASN A 20 8.93 12.58 0.68
C ASN A 20 8.75 11.22 1.37
N ARG A 21 7.67 11.03 2.13
CA ARG A 21 7.37 9.78 2.83
C ARG A 21 5.90 9.43 2.72
N VAL A 22 5.62 8.14 2.73
CA VAL A 22 4.27 7.58 2.78
C VAL A 22 3.93 7.24 4.24
N PHE A 23 2.82 7.77 4.73
CA PHE A 23 2.19 7.36 5.99
C PHE A 23 0.97 6.49 5.66
N MET A 24 1.14 5.17 5.74
CA MET A 24 0.08 4.20 5.46
C MET A 24 -0.72 3.92 6.72
N LEU A 25 -2.05 4.12 6.64
CA LEU A 25 -3.01 3.68 7.64
C LEU A 25 -3.76 2.47 7.08
N ASP A 26 -3.42 1.27 7.56
CA ASP A 26 -4.10 0.05 7.17
C ASP A 26 -5.35 -0.18 8.05
N PHE A 27 -6.49 -0.38 7.40
CA PHE A 27 -7.78 -0.63 8.06
C PHE A 27 -8.24 -2.09 7.93
N GLY A 28 -7.38 -2.97 7.41
CA GLY A 28 -7.66 -4.38 7.21
C GLY A 28 -8.23 -4.67 5.83
N ALA A 29 -8.99 -5.75 5.72
CA ALA A 29 -9.37 -6.29 4.44
C ALA A 29 -10.41 -5.44 3.69
N ALA A 30 -10.16 -5.18 2.41
CA ALA A 30 -11.05 -4.40 1.56
C ALA A 30 -12.44 -5.05 1.47
N ARG A 31 -13.49 -4.23 1.62
CA ARG A 31 -14.90 -4.65 1.50
C ARG A 31 -15.67 -3.67 0.66
N ALA A 32 -16.59 -4.20 -0.14
CA ALA A 32 -17.67 -3.42 -0.73
C ALA A 32 -18.98 -3.77 -0.07
N ASP A 33 -19.83 -2.76 0.08
CA ASP A 33 -21.21 -2.90 0.53
C ASP A 33 -22.09 -1.91 -0.28
N PRO A 34 -23.42 -2.00 -0.17
CA PRO A 34 -24.34 -1.09 -0.88
C PRO A 34 -24.18 0.39 -0.54
N SER A 35 -23.47 0.74 0.55
CA SER A 35 -23.23 2.11 1.01
C SER A 35 -21.90 2.71 0.53
N GLY A 36 -21.15 1.97 -0.30
CA GLY A 36 -19.87 2.42 -0.86
C GLY A 36 -18.64 1.75 -0.25
N GLY A 37 -18.80 0.71 0.58
CA GLY A 37 -17.69 -0.11 1.07
C GLY A 37 -16.88 0.50 2.21
N GLY A 38 -15.75 -0.14 2.49
CA GLY A 38 -14.91 0.10 3.64
C GLY A 38 -13.86 -1.01 3.82
N ALA A 39 -13.48 -1.26 5.07
CA ALA A 39 -12.54 -2.30 5.44
C ALA A 39 -13.01 -3.09 6.67
N ILE A 40 -12.52 -4.31 6.84
CA ILE A 40 -12.76 -5.13 8.04
C ILE A 40 -11.42 -5.59 8.63
N ASP A 41 -11.21 -5.37 9.93
CA ASP A 41 -9.99 -5.85 10.58
C ASP A 41 -10.04 -7.36 10.91
N PHE A 42 -8.93 -7.88 11.43
CA PHE A 42 -8.82 -9.28 11.85
C PHE A 42 -9.70 -9.65 13.07
N SER A 43 -10.37 -8.68 13.70
CA SER A 43 -11.36 -8.89 14.77
C SER A 43 -12.80 -8.76 14.28
N ASP A 44 -13.01 -8.80 12.96
CA ASP A 44 -14.29 -8.63 12.27
C ASP A 44 -14.97 -7.27 12.52
N VAL A 45 -14.22 -6.24 12.91
CA VAL A 45 -14.74 -4.88 13.07
C VAL A 45 -14.78 -4.21 11.70
N TYR A 46 -15.98 -3.80 11.28
CA TYR A 46 -16.18 -3.07 10.03
C TYR A 46 -15.96 -1.56 10.19
N PHE A 47 -15.13 -0.99 9.33
CA PHE A 47 -14.90 0.44 9.18
C PHE A 47 -15.48 0.92 7.86
N SER A 48 -16.54 1.72 7.91
CA SER A 48 -17.12 2.31 6.71
C SER A 48 -16.19 3.36 6.08
N ASN A 49 -16.28 3.57 4.77
CA ASN A 49 -15.50 4.60 4.08
C ASN A 49 -15.64 6.02 4.66
N PRO A 50 -16.84 6.49 5.09
CA PRO A 50 -16.95 7.75 5.83
C PRO A 50 -16.14 7.76 7.13
N THR A 51 -16.19 6.68 7.91
CA THR A 51 -15.44 6.52 9.16
C THR A 51 -13.93 6.57 8.91
N ILE A 52 -13.47 5.85 7.88
CA ILE A 52 -12.08 5.83 7.45
C ILE A 52 -11.61 7.22 7.00
N LEU A 53 -12.41 7.94 6.20
CA LEU A 53 -12.09 9.31 5.80
C LEU A 53 -11.89 10.22 7.01
N THR A 54 -12.76 10.15 8.02
CA THR A 54 -12.58 10.95 9.24
C THR A 54 -11.28 10.62 9.98
N ALA A 55 -10.84 9.36 9.99
CA ALA A 55 -9.52 9.00 10.52
C ALA A 55 -8.37 9.57 9.67
N LEU A 56 -8.46 9.49 8.35
CA LEU A 56 -7.44 10.05 7.45
C LEU A 56 -7.33 11.58 7.61
N GLU A 57 -8.45 12.27 7.75
CA GLU A 57 -8.50 13.71 8.04
C GLU A 57 -7.89 14.03 9.41
N ALA A 58 -8.18 13.23 10.44
CA ALA A 58 -7.58 13.36 11.76
C ALA A 58 -6.06 13.12 11.73
N ALA A 59 -5.58 12.12 11.01
CA ALA A 59 -4.17 11.88 10.77
C ALA A 59 -3.51 13.06 10.05
N SER A 60 -4.15 13.61 9.03
CA SER A 60 -3.69 14.80 8.31
C SER A 60 -3.57 16.04 9.22
N ASN A 61 -4.51 16.22 10.15
CA ASN A 61 -4.39 17.22 11.21
C ASN A 61 -3.20 16.97 12.14
N GLY A 62 -3.00 15.71 12.56
CA GLY A 62 -1.85 15.32 13.38
C GLY A 62 -0.52 15.61 12.69
N VAL A 63 -0.39 15.20 11.43
CA VAL A 63 0.80 15.48 10.60
C VAL A 63 1.04 16.98 10.50
N HIS A 64 -0.01 17.77 10.27
CA HIS A 64 0.11 19.23 10.13
C HIS A 64 0.56 19.91 11.43
N ASN A 65 -0.09 19.58 12.54
CA ASN A 65 0.13 20.25 13.83
C ASN A 65 1.49 19.89 14.45
N CYS A 66 2.03 18.73 14.10
CA CYS A 66 3.33 18.26 14.56
C CYS A 66 4.38 18.25 13.44
N TYR A 67 4.09 18.95 12.33
CA TYR A 67 4.94 18.99 11.16
C TYR A 67 6.32 19.57 11.51
N HIS A 68 7.35 18.87 11.06
CA HIS A 68 8.73 19.32 11.20
C HIS A 68 9.37 19.62 9.84
N ALA A 69 9.43 18.64 8.93
CA ALA A 69 10.01 18.78 7.59
C ALA A 69 9.56 17.65 6.65
N GLY A 70 9.63 17.88 5.33
CA GLY A 70 9.36 16.86 4.31
C GLY A 70 7.97 16.95 3.68
N LEU A 71 7.70 16.10 2.69
CA LEU A 71 6.35 15.91 2.15
C LEU A 71 5.80 14.60 2.72
N THR A 72 4.56 14.63 3.21
CA THR A 72 3.90 13.43 3.74
C THR A 72 2.70 13.08 2.89
N GLU A 73 2.77 11.94 2.20
CA GLU A 73 1.64 11.36 1.49
C GLU A 73 0.91 10.41 2.44
N ILE A 74 -0.34 10.71 2.75
CA ILE A 74 -1.16 9.91 3.68
C ILE A 74 -1.99 8.94 2.85
N ALA A 75 -1.81 7.65 3.09
CA ALA A 75 -2.42 6.60 2.29
C ALA A 75 -3.51 5.84 3.04
N TYR A 76 -4.65 5.61 2.36
CA TYR A 76 -5.67 4.67 2.80
C TYR A 76 -5.25 3.25 2.41
N GLY A 77 -4.75 2.49 3.39
CA GLY A 77 -4.38 1.08 3.26
C GLY A 77 -5.53 0.10 3.52
N THR A 78 -5.54 -0.98 2.76
CA THR A 78 -6.35 -2.18 3.01
C THR A 78 -5.54 -3.44 2.69
N ASN A 79 -6.11 -4.65 2.83
CA ASN A 79 -5.52 -5.88 2.31
C ASN A 79 -6.52 -6.75 1.54
N ASN A 80 -6.05 -7.81 0.87
CA ASN A 80 -6.89 -8.69 0.06
C ASN A 80 -7.42 -9.95 0.78
N SER A 81 -7.22 -10.10 2.10
CA SER A 81 -7.58 -11.32 2.88
C SER A 81 -9.06 -11.67 2.88
N ALA A 82 -9.93 -10.68 2.71
CA ALA A 82 -11.38 -10.88 2.74
C ALA A 82 -12.06 -10.73 1.36
N LEU A 83 -11.29 -10.66 0.27
CA LEU A 83 -11.87 -10.66 -1.07
C LEU A 83 -12.53 -12.00 -1.41
N SER A 84 -12.07 -13.10 -0.80
CA SER A 84 -12.68 -14.42 -0.99
C SER A 84 -14.17 -14.38 -0.60
N GLY A 85 -15.04 -14.66 -1.58
CA GLY A 85 -16.50 -14.59 -1.42
C GLY A 85 -17.15 -13.29 -1.89
N MET A 86 -16.37 -12.26 -2.26
CA MET A 86 -16.89 -11.09 -2.98
C MET A 86 -17.06 -11.41 -4.47
N SER A 87 -17.96 -10.68 -5.14
CA SER A 87 -18.00 -10.71 -6.61
C SER A 87 -16.88 -9.85 -7.19
N ASP A 88 -16.47 -10.12 -8.43
CA ASP A 88 -15.50 -9.31 -9.18
C ASP A 88 -15.89 -7.81 -9.20
N ARG A 89 -17.20 -7.54 -9.34
CA ARG A 89 -17.74 -6.18 -9.31
C ARG A 89 -17.59 -5.53 -7.93
N ASP A 90 -17.77 -6.29 -6.86
CA ASP A 90 -17.63 -5.79 -5.50
C ASP A 90 -16.17 -5.50 -5.17
N ALA A 91 -15.22 -6.35 -5.60
CA ALA A 91 -13.81 -6.08 -5.47
C ALA A 91 -13.40 -4.81 -6.24
N MET A 92 -13.89 -4.66 -7.48
CA MET A 92 -13.68 -3.45 -8.26
C MET A 92 -14.28 -2.20 -7.59
N ASN A 93 -15.48 -2.31 -7.02
CA ASN A 93 -16.09 -1.20 -6.30
C ASN A 93 -15.31 -0.84 -5.03
N ALA A 94 -14.77 -1.82 -4.30
CA ALA A 94 -13.98 -1.57 -3.10
C ALA A 94 -12.76 -0.70 -3.43
N GLY A 95 -12.00 -1.06 -4.48
CA GLY A 95 -10.83 -0.29 -4.92
C GLY A 95 -11.21 1.09 -5.44
N TYR A 96 -12.31 1.19 -6.19
CA TYR A 96 -12.83 2.47 -6.67
C TYR A 96 -13.15 3.42 -5.52
N TRP A 97 -13.89 2.97 -4.51
CA TRP A 97 -14.29 3.82 -3.40
C TRP A 97 -13.14 4.14 -2.46
N GLN A 98 -12.19 3.22 -2.30
CA GLN A 98 -10.94 3.48 -1.56
C GLN A 98 -10.20 4.68 -2.17
N GLU A 99 -10.00 4.67 -3.48
CA GLU A 99 -9.34 5.77 -4.20
C GLU A 99 -10.15 7.08 -4.15
N GLN A 100 -11.49 7.01 -4.22
CA GLN A 100 -12.33 8.20 -4.03
C GLN A 100 -12.12 8.83 -2.64
N ARG A 101 -11.92 8.02 -1.59
CA ARG A 101 -11.61 8.54 -0.24
C ARG A 101 -10.21 9.16 -0.15
N ALA A 102 -9.22 8.63 -0.88
CA ALA A 102 -7.93 9.28 -1.00
C ALA A 102 -8.05 10.65 -1.69
N ASN A 103 -8.84 10.76 -2.76
CA ASN A 103 -9.11 12.04 -3.42
C ASN A 103 -9.88 13.03 -2.52
N ASP A 104 -10.83 12.55 -1.72
CA ASP A 104 -11.51 13.40 -0.72
C ASP A 104 -10.52 13.92 0.34
N LEU A 105 -9.60 13.08 0.80
CA LEU A 105 -8.51 13.50 1.69
C LEU A 105 -7.62 14.56 1.04
N PHE A 106 -7.23 14.37 -0.22
CA PHE A 106 -6.47 15.36 -0.98
C PHE A 106 -7.20 16.71 -1.01
N ASN A 107 -8.49 16.71 -1.35
CA ASN A 107 -9.31 17.92 -1.38
C ASN A 107 -9.40 18.58 0.01
N TYR A 108 -9.59 17.78 1.06
CA TYR A 108 -9.56 18.25 2.43
C TYR A 108 -8.23 18.91 2.80
N GLN A 109 -7.09 18.30 2.44
CA GLN A 109 -5.76 18.87 2.64
C GLN A 109 -5.59 20.20 1.90
N ARG A 110 -6.01 20.29 0.62
CA ARG A 110 -5.95 21.53 -0.16
C ARG A 110 -6.82 22.64 0.45
N ASN A 111 -8.06 22.33 0.81
CA ASN A 111 -9.01 23.26 1.42
C ASN A 111 -8.55 23.79 2.79
N ASN A 112 -7.67 23.05 3.48
CA ASN A 112 -7.07 23.45 4.75
C ASN A 112 -5.62 23.96 4.60
N GLY A 113 -5.17 24.28 3.38
CA GLY A 113 -3.84 24.88 3.14
C GLY A 113 -2.65 23.96 3.43
N ARG A 114 -2.83 22.64 3.43
CA ARG A 114 -1.77 21.67 3.76
C ARG A 114 -0.86 21.39 2.57
N ILE A 115 -0.03 22.36 2.21
CA ILE A 115 0.86 22.29 1.03
C ILE A 115 1.98 21.24 1.13
N ALA A 116 2.30 20.78 2.34
CA ALA A 116 3.35 19.79 2.59
C ALA A 116 2.81 18.35 2.71
N GLN A 117 1.57 18.13 2.29
CA GLN A 117 0.92 16.83 2.35
C GLN A 117 0.39 16.41 0.98
N ASP A 118 0.20 15.12 0.79
CA ASP A 118 -0.53 14.54 -0.35
C ASP A 118 -1.39 13.37 0.13
N ALA A 119 -2.17 12.78 -0.76
CA ALA A 119 -3.01 11.63 -0.44
C ALA A 119 -2.87 10.52 -1.49
N ALA A 120 -2.92 9.28 -1.01
CA ALA A 120 -2.86 8.08 -1.83
C ALA A 120 -3.82 7.01 -1.28
N ALA A 121 -3.95 5.91 -2.02
CA ALA A 121 -4.51 4.67 -1.50
C ALA A 121 -3.49 3.54 -1.69
N GLY A 122 -3.80 2.36 -1.18
CA GLY A 122 -3.01 1.18 -1.43
C GLY A 122 -3.60 -0.06 -0.82
N SER A 123 -3.13 -1.23 -1.24
CA SER A 123 -3.44 -2.46 -0.53
C SER A 123 -2.22 -3.36 -0.38
N ASP A 124 -2.20 -4.09 0.72
CA ASP A 124 -1.40 -5.28 0.91
C ASP A 124 -2.03 -6.41 0.08
N VAL A 125 -1.53 -6.59 -1.15
CA VAL A 125 -2.01 -7.60 -2.08
C VAL A 125 -1.08 -8.81 -2.03
N GLU A 126 -1.48 -9.81 -1.25
CA GLU A 126 -0.67 -11.01 -1.10
C GLU A 126 -1.27 -12.20 -1.85
N PRO A 127 -0.43 -12.99 -2.56
CA PRO A 127 -0.88 -14.22 -3.19
C PRO A 127 -1.55 -15.21 -2.23
N SER A 128 -1.16 -15.29 -0.94
CA SER A 128 -1.72 -16.31 -0.02
C SER A 128 -3.16 -16.06 0.41
N TRP A 129 -3.70 -14.85 0.18
CA TRP A 129 -4.99 -14.43 0.72
C TRP A 129 -6.16 -14.54 -0.26
N ALA A 130 -5.94 -14.16 -1.52
CA ALA A 130 -6.98 -14.20 -2.54
C ALA A 130 -6.43 -14.61 -3.90
N GLY A 131 -7.33 -15.02 -4.81
CA GLY A 131 -6.96 -15.32 -6.19
C GLY A 131 -6.57 -14.06 -6.97
N LYS A 132 -5.77 -14.24 -8.02
CA LYS A 132 -5.29 -13.14 -8.87
C LYS A 132 -6.38 -12.33 -9.54
N THR A 133 -7.45 -12.97 -10.02
CA THR A 133 -8.50 -12.27 -10.76
C THR A 133 -9.19 -11.23 -9.89
N ILE A 134 -9.66 -11.64 -8.70
CA ILE A 134 -10.39 -10.74 -7.80
C ILE A 134 -9.48 -9.66 -7.19
N SER A 135 -8.21 -9.98 -6.96
CA SER A 135 -7.23 -8.98 -6.52
C SER A 135 -6.93 -7.96 -7.63
N ASN A 136 -6.86 -8.40 -8.89
CA ASN A 136 -6.72 -7.48 -10.02
C ASN A 136 -7.95 -6.59 -10.19
N ASP A 137 -9.15 -7.07 -9.88
CA ASP A 137 -10.35 -6.24 -9.90
C ASP A 137 -10.29 -5.12 -8.86
N LEU A 138 -9.78 -5.37 -7.67
CA LEU A 138 -9.49 -4.34 -6.66
C LEU A 138 -8.56 -3.25 -7.24
N VAL A 139 -7.42 -3.64 -7.82
CA VAL A 139 -6.45 -2.71 -8.43
C VAL A 139 -7.05 -1.93 -9.61
N ASN A 140 -7.82 -2.62 -10.47
CA ASN A 140 -8.54 -2.00 -11.59
C ASN A 140 -9.59 -0.98 -11.11
N GLY A 141 -10.23 -1.24 -9.97
CA GLY A 141 -11.15 -0.33 -9.32
C GLY A 141 -10.48 0.99 -8.97
N ALA A 142 -9.35 0.90 -8.27
CA ALA A 142 -8.57 2.08 -7.87
C ALA A 142 -8.10 2.88 -9.09
N SER A 143 -7.52 2.21 -10.10
CA SER A 143 -7.04 2.87 -11.33
C SER A 143 -8.13 3.58 -12.15
N LYS A 144 -9.42 3.34 -11.88
CA LYS A 144 -10.55 4.01 -12.56
C LYS A 144 -11.04 5.27 -11.85
N ALA A 145 -10.73 5.42 -10.57
CA ALA A 145 -11.33 6.46 -9.72
C ALA A 145 -10.58 7.79 -9.79
N ALA A 146 -9.25 7.76 -9.77
CA ALA A 146 -8.40 8.95 -9.86
C ALA A 146 -7.02 8.58 -10.42
N ASP A 147 -6.24 9.62 -10.73
CA ASP A 147 -4.85 9.50 -11.21
C ASP A 147 -3.82 9.46 -10.06
N ALA A 148 -4.27 9.36 -8.79
CA ALA A 148 -3.36 9.33 -7.66
C ALA A 148 -2.65 7.97 -7.55
N VAL A 149 -1.51 7.97 -6.86
CA VAL A 149 -0.69 6.77 -6.70
C VAL A 149 -1.45 5.76 -5.85
N TRP A 150 -1.43 4.51 -6.30
CA TRP A 150 -1.94 3.38 -5.54
C TRP A 150 -0.78 2.48 -5.13
N TYR A 151 -0.54 2.30 -3.84
CA TYR A 151 0.59 1.49 -3.36
C TYR A 151 0.20 0.02 -3.21
N ASP A 152 0.91 -0.88 -3.87
CA ASP A 152 0.92 -2.27 -3.46
C ASP A 152 1.97 -2.43 -2.37
N PHE A 153 1.52 -2.50 -1.12
CA PHE A 153 2.40 -2.67 0.02
C PHE A 153 2.47 -4.10 0.51
N GLY A 154 2.11 -5.08 -0.31
CA GLY A 154 2.04 -6.47 0.13
C GLY A 154 3.28 -7.30 -0.09
N SER A 155 3.10 -8.61 0.12
CA SER A 155 4.14 -9.62 0.04
C SER A 155 4.14 -10.41 -1.27
N ALA A 156 5.28 -11.05 -1.59
CA ALA A 156 5.47 -11.86 -2.79
C ALA A 156 5.29 -13.37 -2.52
N ASP A 157 4.27 -13.71 -1.74
CA ASP A 157 4.10 -15.03 -1.16
C ASP A 157 4.27 -16.22 -2.12
N GLY A 158 5.15 -17.13 -1.71
CA GLY A 158 5.45 -18.36 -2.45
C GLY A 158 6.16 -18.15 -3.79
N CYS A 159 6.45 -16.90 -4.20
CA CYS A 159 7.17 -16.65 -5.43
C CYS A 159 8.62 -17.19 -5.36
N PRO A 160 9.26 -17.48 -6.51
CA PRO A 160 10.65 -17.90 -6.54
C PRO A 160 11.58 -16.79 -6.07
N THR A 161 12.70 -17.17 -5.45
CA THR A 161 13.76 -16.23 -4.98
C THR A 161 14.91 -16.10 -5.97
N SER A 162 14.88 -16.86 -7.07
CA SER A 162 15.90 -16.83 -8.12
C SER A 162 15.28 -17.13 -9.49
N GLY A 163 16.04 -16.88 -10.56
CA GLY A 163 15.59 -17.05 -11.94
C GLY A 163 14.82 -15.84 -12.49
N SER A 164 14.05 -16.09 -13.55
CA SER A 164 13.39 -15.07 -14.38
C SER A 164 11.86 -15.04 -14.28
N GLY A 165 11.27 -15.84 -13.38
CA GLY A 165 9.83 -15.93 -13.16
C GLY A 165 9.43 -17.31 -12.65
N GLY A 166 8.15 -17.48 -12.31
CA GLY A 166 7.60 -18.77 -11.89
C GLY A 166 6.25 -18.66 -11.20
N ALA A 167 5.80 -19.77 -10.64
CA ALA A 167 4.59 -19.83 -9.82
C ALA A 167 4.82 -19.23 -8.44
N CYS A 168 3.79 -18.60 -7.90
CA CYS A 168 3.65 -18.10 -6.55
C CYS A 168 2.47 -18.84 -5.87
N ASN A 169 2.09 -18.46 -4.66
CA ASN A 169 0.96 -19.08 -3.96
C ASN A 169 -0.38 -18.88 -4.70
N ASN A 170 -1.36 -19.74 -4.40
CA ASN A 170 -2.74 -19.67 -4.89
C ASN A 170 -2.91 -19.50 -6.42
N GLY A 171 -2.03 -20.11 -7.21
CA GLY A 171 -2.12 -20.09 -8.68
C GLY A 171 -1.74 -18.74 -9.31
N TRP A 172 -1.14 -17.84 -8.52
CA TRP A 172 -0.48 -16.66 -9.03
C TRP A 172 0.84 -17.05 -9.72
N GLY A 173 1.24 -16.27 -10.72
CA GLY A 173 2.61 -16.24 -11.21
C GLY A 173 3.28 -14.92 -10.89
N THR A 174 4.61 -14.87 -11.05
CA THR A 174 5.39 -13.64 -10.86
C THR A 174 4.90 -12.46 -11.71
N PHE A 175 4.36 -12.73 -12.90
CA PHE A 175 3.78 -11.68 -13.74
C PHE A 175 2.46 -11.15 -13.18
N ASP A 176 1.67 -12.00 -12.53
CA ASP A 176 0.40 -11.59 -11.91
C ASP A 176 0.68 -10.64 -10.73
N VAL A 177 1.68 -10.97 -9.89
CA VAL A 177 2.14 -10.07 -8.81
C VAL A 177 2.72 -8.78 -9.36
N ALA A 178 3.54 -8.85 -10.42
CA ALA A 178 4.07 -7.65 -11.08
C ALA A 178 2.95 -6.76 -11.65
N TRP A 179 1.89 -7.37 -12.18
CA TRP A 179 0.75 -6.65 -12.73
C TRP A 179 -0.05 -5.96 -11.63
N ALA A 180 -0.36 -6.66 -10.53
CA ALA A 180 -1.11 -6.08 -9.40
C ALA A 180 -0.34 -4.88 -8.79
N SER A 181 0.98 -4.99 -8.73
CA SER A 181 1.85 -3.97 -8.12
C SER A 181 2.26 -2.81 -9.02
N PHE A 182 2.25 -2.96 -10.35
CA PHE A 182 2.85 -1.97 -11.25
C PHE A 182 2.02 -1.63 -12.50
N SER A 183 0.75 -2.04 -12.56
CA SER A 183 -0.17 -1.65 -13.62
C SER A 183 -0.91 -0.34 -13.29
N GLY A 184 -1.14 0.51 -14.30
CA GLY A 184 -1.86 1.77 -14.12
C GLY A 184 -1.16 2.70 -13.13
N THR A 185 -1.89 3.10 -12.08
CA THR A 185 -1.37 3.94 -10.99
C THR A 185 -0.64 3.14 -9.90
N ALA A 186 -0.65 1.81 -9.97
CA ALA A 186 -0.05 0.95 -8.95
C ALA A 186 1.47 1.10 -8.88
N ARG A 187 2.02 1.19 -7.67
CA ARG A 187 3.46 1.22 -7.40
C ARG A 187 3.83 0.25 -6.26
N PRO A 188 4.83 -0.62 -6.44
CA PRO A 188 5.24 -1.56 -5.42
C PRO A 188 5.98 -0.82 -4.31
N LEU A 189 5.49 -0.99 -3.09
CA LEU A 189 6.06 -0.56 -1.83
C LEU A 189 6.14 -1.78 -0.89
N PRO A 190 6.84 -2.84 -1.30
CA PRO A 190 6.63 -4.18 -0.76
C PRO A 190 7.04 -4.36 0.70
N GLU A 191 6.40 -5.32 1.36
CA GLU A 191 6.79 -5.82 2.67
C GLU A 191 8.07 -6.65 2.61
N ILE A 192 9.11 -6.18 3.30
CA ILE A 192 10.42 -6.85 3.38
C ILE A 192 10.77 -7.13 4.84
N TYR A 193 10.20 -8.21 5.39
CA TYR A 193 10.52 -8.69 6.74
C TYR A 193 11.79 -9.56 6.77
N TYR A 194 12.13 -10.20 5.65
CA TYR A 194 13.27 -11.10 5.54
C TYR A 194 13.95 -10.93 4.17
N ALA A 195 15.24 -11.26 4.06
CA ALA A 195 16.00 -11.18 2.81
C ALA A 195 15.36 -12.00 1.66
N VAL A 196 14.63 -13.06 2.00
CA VAL A 196 13.88 -13.86 1.03
C VAL A 196 12.79 -13.03 0.31
N ASN A 197 12.16 -12.08 1.01
CA ASN A 197 11.15 -11.20 0.41
C ASN A 197 11.77 -10.29 -0.65
N ALA A 198 12.93 -9.69 -0.37
CA ALA A 198 13.68 -8.88 -1.34
C ALA A 198 14.04 -9.68 -2.60
N ALA A 199 14.53 -10.91 -2.42
CA ALA A 199 14.88 -11.79 -3.52
C ALA A 199 13.66 -12.17 -4.40
N GLN A 200 12.49 -12.38 -3.79
CA GLN A 200 11.24 -12.64 -4.51
C GLN A 200 10.80 -11.43 -5.35
N TRP A 201 10.80 -10.23 -4.76
CA TRP A 201 10.48 -9.00 -5.48
C TRP A 201 11.47 -8.71 -6.61
N ALA A 202 12.74 -9.08 -6.46
CA ALA A 202 13.72 -9.00 -7.53
C ALA A 202 13.37 -9.94 -8.71
N VAL A 203 12.85 -11.15 -8.46
CA VAL A 203 12.35 -12.05 -9.51
C VAL A 203 11.11 -11.45 -10.20
N ILE A 204 10.17 -10.90 -9.44
CA ILE A 204 8.96 -10.25 -9.96
C ILE A 204 9.32 -9.12 -10.92
N ARG A 205 10.20 -8.20 -10.50
CA ARG A 205 10.70 -7.12 -11.36
C ARG A 205 11.36 -7.67 -12.63
N ARG A 206 12.29 -8.63 -12.51
CA ARG A 206 12.95 -9.24 -13.68
C ARG A 206 11.93 -9.86 -14.65
N ASN A 207 10.90 -10.49 -14.11
CA ASN A 207 9.86 -11.11 -14.91
C ASN A 207 8.99 -10.08 -15.63
N TRP A 208 8.67 -8.94 -15.00
CA TRP A 208 8.05 -7.81 -15.67
C TRP A 208 8.93 -7.29 -16.80
N ASP A 209 10.20 -7.00 -16.51
CA ASP A 209 11.12 -6.40 -17.49
C ASP A 209 11.45 -7.33 -18.68
N ALA A 210 11.16 -8.62 -18.56
CA ALA A 210 11.24 -9.56 -19.67
C ALA A 210 10.06 -9.44 -20.66
N HIS A 211 8.94 -8.85 -20.25
CA HIS A 211 7.70 -8.71 -21.04
C HIS A 211 7.29 -7.26 -21.31
N LYS A 212 7.68 -6.36 -20.41
CA LYS A 212 7.44 -4.92 -20.36
C LYS A 212 8.73 -4.24 -19.91
N SER A 213 8.72 -2.95 -19.61
CA SER A 213 9.92 -2.26 -19.13
C SER A 213 9.59 -1.24 -18.06
N GLY A 214 10.58 -0.88 -17.25
CA GLY A 214 10.54 0.29 -16.38
C GLY A 214 10.00 0.01 -15.00
N TYR A 215 9.99 -1.25 -14.55
CA TYR A 215 9.59 -1.60 -13.20
C TYR A 215 10.54 -0.99 -12.17
N TYR A 216 9.98 -0.27 -11.19
CA TYR A 216 10.72 0.30 -10.07
C TYR A 216 9.91 0.18 -8.78
N PHE A 217 10.61 0.24 -7.65
CA PHE A 217 10.02 0.21 -6.31
C PHE A 217 9.90 1.62 -5.75
N ALA A 218 8.71 1.96 -5.22
CA ALA A 218 8.48 3.22 -4.52
C ALA A 218 9.22 3.29 -3.17
N GLY A 219 9.65 2.13 -2.66
CA GLY A 219 10.40 1.97 -1.42
C GLY A 219 10.24 0.54 -0.92
N SER A 220 10.19 0.37 0.39
CA SER A 220 9.79 -0.87 1.05
C SER A 220 9.07 -0.57 2.35
N THR A 221 8.14 -1.44 2.76
CA THR A 221 7.56 -1.47 4.09
C THR A 221 8.25 -2.52 4.95
N GLY A 222 8.13 -2.37 6.27
CA GLY A 222 8.69 -3.30 7.24
C GLY A 222 8.25 -2.91 8.65
N SER A 223 8.36 -3.85 9.59
CA SER A 223 7.93 -3.68 10.97
C SER A 223 9.10 -3.88 11.91
N THR A 224 9.13 -3.13 13.01
CA THR A 224 10.13 -3.35 14.05
C THR A 224 9.75 -4.55 14.90
N GLY A 225 10.67 -5.50 15.07
CA GLY A 225 10.45 -6.67 15.94
C GLY A 225 10.14 -7.97 15.20
N VAL A 226 10.10 -7.96 13.86
CA VAL A 226 10.00 -9.15 13.02
C VAL A 226 11.13 -9.13 12.00
N GLY A 227 12.04 -10.12 12.07
CA GLY A 227 13.11 -10.27 11.08
C GLY A 227 14.04 -9.05 10.96
N LEU A 228 14.07 -8.45 9.78
CA LEU A 228 14.88 -7.29 9.41
C LEU A 228 14.31 -6.00 9.98
N THR A 229 15.18 -5.04 10.30
CA THR A 229 14.74 -3.65 10.50
C THR A 229 14.24 -3.06 9.18
N PRO A 230 13.36 -2.03 9.18
CA PRO A 230 12.93 -1.38 7.95
C PRO A 230 14.09 -0.89 7.05
N GLN A 231 15.19 -0.43 7.65
CA GLN A 231 16.39 -0.03 6.90
C GLN A 231 17.06 -1.23 6.24
N GLN A 232 17.19 -2.37 6.95
CA GLN A 232 17.77 -3.58 6.38
C GLN A 232 16.91 -4.15 5.25
N GLY A 233 15.58 -4.12 5.38
CA GLY A 233 14.68 -4.52 4.29
C GLY A 233 14.86 -3.66 3.03
N TRP A 234 15.01 -2.33 3.20
CA TRP A 234 15.32 -1.43 2.09
C TRP A 234 16.70 -1.71 1.49
N ASP A 235 17.72 -1.94 2.33
CA ASP A 235 19.09 -2.23 1.90
C ASP A 235 19.15 -3.52 1.07
N ASP A 236 18.47 -4.59 1.52
CA ASP A 236 18.38 -5.86 0.81
C ASP A 236 17.66 -5.72 -0.54
N LEU A 237 16.49 -5.05 -0.56
CA LEU A 237 15.75 -4.79 -1.81
C LEU A 237 16.58 -3.96 -2.79
N SER A 238 17.33 -2.98 -2.28
CA SER A 238 18.19 -2.10 -3.08
C SER A 238 19.43 -2.81 -3.61
N ALA A 239 20.02 -3.72 -2.83
CA ALA A 239 21.16 -4.52 -3.25
C ALA A 239 20.79 -5.42 -4.44
N ASP A 240 19.59 -6.00 -4.42
CA ASP A 240 19.09 -6.84 -5.51
C ASP A 240 18.59 -6.03 -6.73
N ASN A 241 18.29 -4.74 -6.55
CA ASN A 241 17.69 -3.87 -7.56
C ASN A 241 18.37 -2.48 -7.60
N PRO A 242 19.68 -2.41 -7.93
CA PRO A 242 20.45 -1.18 -7.82
C PRO A 242 19.88 -0.07 -8.71
N GLY A 243 19.58 1.07 -8.09
CA GLY A 243 19.02 2.25 -8.77
C GLY A 243 17.53 2.18 -9.11
N LEU A 244 16.84 1.10 -8.72
CA LEU A 244 15.41 0.88 -9.00
C LEU A 244 14.54 0.95 -7.75
N VAL A 245 15.13 1.11 -6.56
CA VAL A 245 14.39 1.36 -5.32
C VAL A 245 14.49 2.84 -5.00
N GLN A 246 13.35 3.52 -4.95
CA GLN A 246 13.32 4.92 -4.59
C GLN A 246 13.80 5.10 -3.14
N ARG A 247 14.53 6.20 -2.91
CA ARG A 247 15.13 6.55 -1.61
C ARG A 247 14.07 7.02 -0.61
N GLN A 248 12.94 6.33 -0.50
CA GLN A 248 11.99 6.52 0.59
C GLN A 248 12.19 5.37 1.59
N PRO A 249 13.09 5.51 2.59
CA PRO A 249 13.15 4.59 3.70
C PRO A 249 12.00 4.94 4.65
N GLY A 250 11.19 3.95 4.99
CA GLY A 250 10.36 3.99 6.18
C GLY A 250 8.94 4.49 5.98
N THR A 251 8.12 3.73 5.25
CA THR A 251 6.72 3.60 5.63
C THR A 251 6.69 2.90 6.99
N ILE A 252 6.71 3.69 8.07
CA ILE A 252 6.42 3.18 9.40
C ILE A 252 4.92 2.97 9.44
N CYS A 253 4.48 1.72 9.32
CA CYS A 253 3.10 1.38 9.60
C CYS A 253 2.89 1.38 11.13
N PHE A 254 1.91 2.14 11.60
CA PHE A 254 1.38 2.00 12.96
C PHE A 254 0.04 1.26 12.84
N GLY A 255 0.02 -0.04 13.19
CA GLY A 255 -1.20 -0.86 13.16
C GLY A 255 -1.31 -1.86 12.01
N CYS A 256 -0.22 -2.10 11.27
CA CYS A 256 0.09 -3.42 10.74
C CYS A 256 0.62 -4.27 11.93
#